data_AF-A0A3Q8SE35-F1
#
_entry.id   AF-A0A3Q8SE35-F1
#
_cell.length_a   1.000
_cell.length_b   1.000
_cell.length_c   1.000
_cell.angle_alpha   90.00
_cell.angle_beta   90.00
_cell.angle_gamma   90.00
#
_symmetry.space_group_name_H-M   'P 1'
#
loop_
_entity.id
_entity.type
_entity.pdbx_description
1 polymer ?
#
loop_
_entity_poly.entity_id
_entity_poly.type
_entity_poly.pdbx_seq_one_letter_code
_entity_poly.pdbx_strand_id
1 'polypeptide(L)'
;MWKQIQGIGFFYTRPLVNKFILHSKTKWLIYAVVASVLVAGYMSEFFGDILRNANWGTRLMLIITECIFVGLLRGMNTLPQQMYGDRLLTLFHVSGISPVRMILGQSISSLPMYAWSSLMVSIPLTIGYSIPLRLLYGCVFIIISMIMIWLTDILSRFLLIITMKHIPSVAKTFAGISTAAYAVLIGLLIWCLVSIDSVSAETWDKLVIFLYAFAILFALSFLVLLMFAERIGQQYYESWLNYLESEQREQRHEEQTLSTLVHNAYDAIVLKDITLLFRNPLTRIRLGLWLIAIIGGAFITRYGVFDSFINSSNSAGYSILFVTLLSSLIFGEVVSTLYQMEGQNYILYYVTAVRGKTIFGAKLFVASLLLVVPSILGVWITAAILQLPFVDYFTGGGLAFIISFGSIIVQLLLASMDRTWTKGTNLQEGSKEEKMLEQSPRKPIPILSAIAGLLYILLLNWVSFMEGSLLVILLVFLGTMTLGFAGLRYSKR
;
A
#
# COMPACT_ATOMS: atom_id res chain seq x y z
N MET A 1 30.80 24.11 -3.89
CA MET A 1 30.11 22.81 -3.78
C MET A 1 29.12 22.78 -2.61
N TRP A 2 29.58 22.89 -1.36
CA TRP A 2 28.72 22.81 -0.17
C TRP A 2 27.58 23.85 -0.12
N LYS A 3 27.85 25.11 -0.49
CA LYS A 3 26.83 26.18 -0.58
C LYS A 3 25.69 25.85 -1.56
N GLN A 4 25.98 25.13 -2.65
CA GLN A 4 24.95 24.71 -3.62
C GLN A 4 24.10 23.57 -3.06
N ILE A 5 24.73 22.59 -2.40
CA ILE A 5 24.04 21.48 -1.72
C ILE A 5 23.12 22.02 -0.62
N GLN A 6 23.60 22.99 0.18
CA GLN A 6 22.81 23.67 1.20
C GLN A 6 21.63 24.44 0.60
N GLY A 7 21.83 25.15 -0.51
CA GLY A 7 20.76 25.88 -1.21
C GLY A 7 19.66 24.95 -1.74
N ILE A 8 20.05 23.81 -2.33
CA ILE A 8 19.10 22.78 -2.79
C ILE A 8 18.38 22.16 -1.59
N GLY A 9 19.11 21.78 -0.53
CA GLY A 9 18.52 21.23 0.68
C GLY A 9 17.51 22.17 1.32
N PHE A 10 17.84 23.47 1.43
CA PHE A 10 16.94 24.50 1.95
C PHE A 10 15.69 24.70 1.08
N PHE A 11 15.84 24.65 -0.25
CA PHE A 11 14.72 24.77 -1.18
C PHE A 11 13.67 23.67 -0.98
N TYR A 12 14.11 22.42 -0.77
CA TYR A 12 13.21 21.29 -0.53
C TYR A 12 12.68 21.22 0.92
N THR A 13 13.44 21.70 1.92
CA THR A 13 12.96 21.73 3.32
C THR A 13 12.02 22.88 3.64
N ARG A 14 12.15 24.04 2.98
CA ARG A 14 11.33 25.23 3.28
C ARG A 14 9.82 25.01 3.15
N PRO A 15 9.28 24.36 2.09
CA PRO A 15 7.86 24.03 2.01
C PRO A 15 7.45 22.99 3.05
N LEU A 16 8.33 22.03 3.36
CA LEU A 16 8.10 21.05 4.42
C LEU A 16 7.94 21.78 5.75
N VAL A 17 8.93 22.55 6.21
CA VAL A 17 8.89 23.30 7.49
C VAL A 17 7.69 24.23 7.58
N ASN A 18 7.41 24.99 6.52
CA ASN A 18 6.27 25.93 6.50
C ASN A 18 4.90 25.23 6.53
N LYS A 19 4.74 24.07 5.86
CA LYS A 19 3.49 23.29 5.92
C LYS A 19 3.40 22.37 7.15
N PHE A 20 4.53 21.92 7.69
CA PHE A 20 4.58 20.99 8.83
C PHE A 20 4.24 21.68 10.16
N ILE A 21 4.84 22.84 10.43
CA ILE A 21 4.77 23.46 11.75
C ILE A 21 3.50 24.32 11.89
N LEU A 22 3.07 25.00 10.82
CA LEU A 22 2.09 26.08 10.92
C LEU A 22 0.63 25.70 10.56
N HIS A 23 0.38 24.58 9.87
CA HIS A 23 -0.90 24.42 9.15
C HIS A 23 -1.86 23.31 9.61
N SER A 24 -1.55 22.43 10.57
CA SER A 24 -2.51 21.39 10.97
C SER A 24 -2.37 20.91 12.43
N LYS A 25 -3.43 21.12 13.24
CA LYS A 25 -3.53 20.68 14.63
C LYS A 25 -3.63 19.15 14.78
N THR A 26 -4.18 18.45 13.80
CA THR A 26 -4.33 16.97 13.78
C THR A 26 -3.01 16.22 13.72
N LYS A 27 -1.95 16.84 13.18
CA LYS A 27 -0.60 16.23 13.14
C LYS A 27 0.05 16.17 14.52
N TRP A 28 -0.14 17.17 15.37
CA TRP A 28 0.30 17.13 16.77
C TRP A 28 -0.38 16.02 17.56
N LEU A 29 -1.66 15.75 17.25
CA LEU A 29 -2.39 14.64 17.85
C LEU A 29 -1.83 13.29 17.39
N ILE A 30 -1.50 13.12 16.10
CA ILE A 30 -0.80 11.92 15.61
C ILE A 30 0.55 11.75 16.31
N TYR A 31 1.33 12.83 16.49
CA TYR A 31 2.59 12.76 17.23
C TYR A 31 2.41 12.42 18.70
N ALA A 32 1.39 12.95 19.36
CA ALA A 32 1.06 12.59 20.73
C ALA A 32 0.64 11.11 20.84
N VAL A 33 -0.13 10.60 19.88
CA VAL A 33 -0.51 9.18 19.80
C VAL A 33 0.73 8.32 19.58
N VAL A 34 1.58 8.64 18.60
CA VAL A 34 2.82 7.90 18.33
C VAL A 34 3.76 7.96 19.53
N ALA A 35 3.91 9.12 20.18
CA ALA A 35 4.70 9.26 21.41
C ALA A 35 4.10 8.43 22.56
N SER A 36 2.77 8.37 22.69
CA SER A 36 2.11 7.53 23.71
C SER A 36 2.32 6.04 23.45
N VAL A 37 2.30 5.60 22.18
CA VAL A 37 2.60 4.22 21.78
C VAL A 37 4.08 3.90 22.03
N LEU A 38 4.98 4.83 21.74
CA LEU A 38 6.41 4.68 22.07
C LEU A 38 6.63 4.58 23.58
N VAL A 39 5.95 5.41 24.38
CA VAL A 39 6.05 5.36 25.85
C VAL A 39 5.44 4.07 26.39
N ALA A 40 4.32 3.60 25.83
CA ALA A 40 3.71 2.32 26.18
C ALA A 40 4.63 1.13 25.82
N GLY A 41 5.26 1.17 24.64
CA GLY A 41 6.28 0.19 24.24
C GLY A 41 7.52 0.25 25.13
N TYR A 42 7.97 1.46 25.51
CA TYR A 42 9.09 1.69 26.42
C TYR A 42 8.86 1.11 27.82
N MET A 43 7.60 1.10 28.28
CA MET A 43 7.19 0.57 29.59
C MET A 43 6.70 -0.89 29.53
N SER A 44 6.70 -1.52 28.35
CA SER A 44 6.17 -2.87 28.17
C SER A 44 7.19 -3.93 28.61
N GLU A 45 6.79 -4.79 29.55
CA GLU A 45 7.58 -5.95 30.00
C GLU A 45 7.83 -6.96 28.87
N PHE A 46 6.87 -7.08 27.94
CA PHE A 46 6.93 -7.98 26.78
C PHE A 46 8.12 -7.72 25.84
N PHE A 47 8.40 -6.45 25.51
CA PHE A 47 9.60 -6.10 24.72
C PHE A 47 10.90 -6.34 25.51
N GLY A 48 10.84 -6.23 26.83
CA GLY A 48 11.94 -6.58 27.73
C GLY A 48 12.27 -8.07 27.66
N ASP A 49 11.26 -8.94 27.63
CA ASP A 49 11.43 -10.39 27.57
C ASP A 49 11.94 -10.88 26.20
N ILE A 50 11.46 -10.29 25.10
CA ILE A 50 11.99 -10.57 23.75
C ILE A 50 13.47 -10.23 23.64
N LEU A 51 13.88 -9.06 24.16
CA LEU A 51 15.25 -8.54 24.06
C LEU A 51 16.18 -9.01 25.20
N ARG A 52 15.69 -9.84 26.12
CA ARG A 52 16.39 -10.24 27.35
C ARG A 52 17.73 -10.92 27.06
N ASN A 53 17.78 -11.77 26.04
CA ASN A 53 18.97 -12.51 25.63
C ASN A 53 19.76 -11.81 24.51
N ALA A 54 19.32 -10.63 24.05
CA ALA A 54 19.96 -9.91 22.97
C ALA A 54 21.15 -9.10 23.51
N ASN A 55 22.36 -9.54 23.16
CA ASN A 55 23.59 -8.83 23.44
C ASN A 55 23.66 -7.48 22.71
N TRP A 56 24.57 -6.60 23.12
CA TRP A 56 24.76 -5.28 22.50
C TRP A 56 24.99 -5.37 20.98
N GLY A 57 25.83 -6.31 20.53
CA GLY A 57 26.10 -6.54 19.10
C GLY A 57 24.85 -6.95 18.33
N THR A 58 24.01 -7.80 18.91
CA THR A 58 22.74 -8.25 18.33
C THR A 58 21.76 -7.10 18.12
N ARG A 59 21.61 -6.24 19.14
CA ARG A 59 20.75 -5.06 19.07
C ARG A 59 21.26 -4.05 18.04
N LEU A 60 22.57 -3.87 17.94
CA LEU A 60 23.18 -3.01 16.93
C LEU A 60 22.95 -3.55 15.50
N MET A 61 23.12 -4.85 15.28
CA MET A 61 22.87 -5.47 13.97
C MET A 61 21.40 -5.43 13.57
N LEU A 62 20.49 -5.56 14.53
CA LEU A 62 19.05 -5.34 14.30
C LEU A 62 18.78 -3.93 13.80
N ILE A 63 19.31 -2.90 14.48
CA ILE A 63 19.13 -1.49 14.07
C ILE A 63 19.66 -1.26 12.66
N ILE A 64 20.88 -1.73 12.38
CA ILE A 64 21.50 -1.56 11.06
C ILE A 64 20.63 -2.21 9.99
N THR A 65 20.18 -3.44 10.21
CA THR A 65 19.40 -4.20 9.23
C THR A 65 18.00 -3.60 9.05
N GLU A 66 17.34 -3.21 10.13
CA GLU A 66 16.04 -2.54 10.08
C GLU A 66 16.15 -1.21 9.34
N CYS A 67 17.18 -0.40 9.62
CA CYS A 67 17.41 0.86 8.93
C CYS A 67 17.65 0.67 7.42
N ILE A 68 18.40 -0.36 7.03
CA ILE A 68 18.60 -0.71 5.63
C ILE A 68 17.28 -1.17 5.00
N PHE A 69 16.55 -2.06 5.65
CA PHE A 69 15.33 -2.64 5.09
C PHE A 69 14.22 -1.59 4.96
N VAL A 70 13.92 -0.88 6.05
CA VAL A 70 12.94 0.22 6.07
C VAL A 70 13.39 1.37 5.16
N GLY A 71 14.69 1.66 5.11
CA GLY A 71 15.26 2.67 4.22
C GLY A 71 15.08 2.33 2.74
N LEU A 72 15.34 1.07 2.34
CA LEU A 72 15.13 0.57 0.98
C LEU A 72 13.65 0.63 0.60
N LEU A 73 12.77 0.11 1.46
CA LEU A 73 11.34 0.16 1.22
C LEU A 73 10.84 1.60 1.06
N ARG A 74 11.21 2.49 1.98
CA ARG A 74 10.83 3.91 1.90
C ARG A 74 11.39 4.58 0.65
N GLY A 75 12.65 4.30 0.31
CA GLY A 75 13.32 4.79 -0.88
C GLY A 75 12.55 4.37 -2.13
N MET A 76 12.28 3.07 -2.27
CA MET A 76 11.53 2.51 -3.40
C MET A 76 10.09 3.06 -3.51
N ASN A 77 9.48 3.50 -2.41
CA ASN A 77 8.13 4.07 -2.42
C ASN A 77 8.08 5.54 -2.87
N THR A 78 9.00 6.36 -2.36
CA THR A 78 8.91 7.82 -2.48
C THR A 78 9.86 8.43 -3.52
N LEU A 79 10.95 7.73 -3.86
CA LEU A 79 11.99 8.27 -4.74
C LEU A 79 11.58 8.48 -6.20
N PRO A 80 10.76 7.62 -6.85
CA PRO A 80 10.36 7.83 -8.24
C PRO A 80 9.74 9.20 -8.47
N GLN A 81 8.92 9.66 -7.52
CA GLN A 81 8.31 10.97 -7.61
C GLN A 81 9.27 12.10 -7.23
N GLN A 82 10.03 11.95 -6.14
CA GLN A 82 10.99 12.99 -5.71
C GLN A 82 12.07 13.27 -6.76
N MET A 83 12.40 12.28 -7.59
CA MET A 83 13.45 12.38 -8.60
C MET A 83 12.93 12.67 -10.01
N TYR A 84 11.70 12.27 -10.35
CA TYR A 84 11.21 12.42 -11.73
C TYR A 84 9.87 13.17 -11.86
N GLY A 85 9.10 13.30 -10.77
CA GLY A 85 7.74 13.86 -10.81
C GLY A 85 7.63 15.36 -10.52
N ASP A 86 8.61 15.96 -9.85
CA ASP A 86 8.53 17.36 -9.43
C ASP A 86 8.83 18.33 -10.59
N ARG A 87 7.87 19.20 -10.94
CA ARG A 87 8.01 20.18 -12.05
C ARG A 87 9.24 21.10 -11.92
N LEU A 88 9.73 21.29 -10.70
CA LEU A 88 10.87 22.16 -10.36
C LEU A 88 12.24 21.49 -10.65
N LEU A 89 12.29 20.18 -10.91
CA LEU A 89 13.51 19.48 -11.36
C LEU A 89 14.01 20.02 -12.70
N THR A 90 13.12 20.42 -13.59
CA THR A 90 13.47 21.02 -14.90
C THR A 90 14.36 22.25 -14.74
N LEU A 91 14.12 23.09 -13.73
CA LEU A 91 14.92 24.29 -13.43
C LEU A 91 16.34 23.94 -12.93
N PHE A 92 16.49 22.85 -12.18
CA PHE A 92 17.80 22.37 -11.72
C PHE A 92 18.61 21.72 -12.85
N HIS A 93 17.93 21.06 -13.80
CA HIS A 93 18.58 20.52 -14.99
C HIS A 93 19.01 21.60 -15.98
N VAL A 94 18.21 22.65 -16.17
CA VAL A 94 18.54 23.79 -17.05
C VAL A 94 19.66 24.67 -16.47
N SER A 95 19.85 24.69 -15.15
CA SER A 95 20.90 25.50 -14.48
C SER A 95 22.29 24.87 -14.46
N GLY A 96 22.50 23.70 -15.08
CA GLY A 96 23.83 23.09 -15.25
C GLY A 96 24.47 22.56 -13.96
N ILE A 97 23.68 22.33 -12.91
CA ILE A 97 24.18 21.77 -11.64
C ILE A 97 24.50 20.29 -11.81
N SER A 98 25.64 19.82 -11.26
CA SER A 98 26.00 18.41 -11.38
C SER A 98 24.97 17.51 -10.65
N PRO A 99 24.50 16.42 -11.29
CA PRO A 99 23.46 15.56 -10.72
C PRO A 99 23.81 14.96 -9.34
N VAL A 100 25.08 14.67 -9.09
CA VAL A 100 25.55 14.18 -7.77
C VAL A 100 25.27 15.21 -6.67
N ARG A 101 25.46 16.52 -6.97
CA ARG A 101 25.14 17.60 -6.00
C ARG A 101 23.63 17.71 -5.77
N MET A 102 22.83 17.43 -6.80
CA MET A 102 21.38 17.41 -6.68
C MET A 102 20.89 16.24 -5.81
N ILE A 103 21.39 15.03 -6.05
CA ILE A 103 21.07 13.82 -5.28
C ILE A 103 21.43 14.01 -3.79
N LEU A 104 22.64 14.52 -3.52
CA LEU A 104 23.08 14.81 -2.14
C LEU A 104 22.24 15.92 -1.49
N GLY A 105 21.91 16.99 -2.22
CA GLY A 105 21.06 18.07 -1.71
C GLY A 105 19.64 17.61 -1.37
N GLN A 106 19.05 16.76 -2.22
CA GLN A 106 17.74 16.14 -1.95
C GLN A 106 17.81 15.20 -0.74
N SER A 107 18.85 14.37 -0.63
CA SER A 107 19.03 13.46 0.50
C SER A 107 19.27 14.20 1.84
N ILE A 108 19.95 15.35 1.80
CA ILE A 108 20.11 16.22 2.98
C ILE A 108 18.78 16.85 3.42
N SER A 109 17.89 17.14 2.47
CA SER A 109 16.58 17.73 2.80
C SER A 109 15.68 16.80 3.63
N SER A 110 15.91 15.49 3.56
CA SER A 110 15.15 14.48 4.31
C SER A 110 15.75 14.13 5.68
N LEU A 111 16.90 14.70 6.06
CA LEU A 111 17.55 14.48 7.36
C LEU A 111 16.62 14.69 8.58
N PRO A 112 15.76 15.73 8.65
CA PRO A 112 14.85 15.89 9.79
C PRO A 112 13.89 14.70 9.93
N MET A 113 13.46 14.13 8.80
CA MET A 113 12.59 12.97 8.78
C MET A 113 13.35 11.69 9.15
N TYR A 114 14.65 11.60 8.81
CA TYR A 114 15.52 10.49 9.22
C TYR A 114 15.80 10.50 10.72
N ALA A 115 16.03 11.68 11.30
CA ALA A 115 16.19 11.84 12.74
C ALA A 115 14.94 11.36 13.49
N TRP A 116 13.75 11.65 12.96
CA TRP A 116 12.49 11.19 13.56
C TRP A 116 12.33 9.66 13.50
N SER A 117 12.58 9.02 12.34
CA SER A 117 12.51 7.56 12.23
C SER A 117 13.58 6.86 13.06
N SER A 118 14.77 7.46 13.14
CA SER A 118 15.88 6.98 13.96
C SER A 118 15.54 6.95 15.46
N LEU A 119 14.85 7.98 15.97
CA LEU A 119 14.33 7.99 17.33
C LEU A 119 13.32 6.85 17.59
N MET A 120 12.40 6.59 16.65
CA MET A 120 11.37 5.56 16.79
C MET A 120 11.97 4.15 16.92
N VAL A 121 13.04 3.87 16.17
CA VAL A 121 13.69 2.54 16.13
C VAL A 121 14.66 2.35 17.28
N SER A 122 15.40 3.40 17.66
CA SER A 122 16.47 3.30 18.66
C SER A 122 15.97 3.17 20.10
N ILE A 123 14.86 3.84 20.45
CA ILE A 123 14.36 3.88 21.84
C ILE A 123 13.93 2.48 22.33
N PRO A 124 13.09 1.70 21.61
CA PRO A 124 12.67 0.37 22.06
C PRO A 124 13.83 -0.60 22.29
N LEU A 125 14.92 -0.48 21.54
CA LEU A 125 16.06 -1.39 21.64
C LEU A 125 16.99 -1.11 22.83
N THR A 126 16.74 -0.02 23.56
CA THR A 126 17.42 0.28 24.83
C THR A 126 16.74 -0.36 26.05
N ILE A 127 15.56 -0.97 25.89
CA ILE A 127 14.84 -1.65 26.97
C ILE A 127 15.70 -2.77 27.56
N GLY A 128 15.77 -2.86 28.90
CA GLY A 128 16.58 -3.84 29.63
C GLY A 128 17.97 -3.37 30.10
N TYR A 129 18.49 -2.23 29.61
CA TYR A 129 19.70 -1.63 30.18
C TYR A 129 19.41 -0.83 31.47
N SER A 130 20.42 -0.43 32.24
CA SER A 130 20.25 0.55 33.32
C SER A 130 20.03 1.96 32.77
N ILE A 131 19.36 2.85 33.50
CA ILE A 131 19.03 4.23 33.07
C ILE A 131 20.23 4.98 32.44
N PRO A 132 21.45 5.00 33.04
CA PRO A 132 22.59 5.69 32.42
C PRO A 132 23.08 5.03 31.13
N LEU A 133 23.09 3.69 31.06
CA LEU A 133 23.46 2.95 29.86
C LEU A 133 22.41 3.11 28.74
N ARG A 134 21.13 3.26 29.10
CA ARG A 134 20.04 3.53 28.14
C ARG A 134 20.25 4.84 27.41
N LEU A 135 20.61 5.91 28.13
CA LEU A 135 20.86 7.22 27.52
C LEU A 135 22.08 7.18 26.59
N LEU A 136 23.17 6.56 27.05
CA LEU A 136 24.40 6.43 26.25
C LEU A 136 24.15 5.60 24.98
N TYR A 137 23.61 4.39 25.11
CA TYR A 137 23.35 3.52 23.97
C TYR A 137 22.23 4.05 23.07
N GLY A 138 21.22 4.71 23.63
CA GLY A 138 20.19 5.40 22.86
C GLY A 138 20.78 6.45 21.93
N CYS A 139 21.65 7.33 22.44
CA CYS A 139 22.34 8.33 21.61
C CYS A 139 23.19 7.69 20.51
N VAL A 140 23.95 6.63 20.82
CA VAL A 140 24.77 5.91 19.84
C VAL A 140 23.88 5.26 18.76
N PHE A 141 22.80 4.60 19.16
CA PHE A 141 21.84 3.97 18.26
C PHE A 141 21.13 4.97 17.36
N ILE A 142 20.80 6.17 17.87
CA ILE A 142 20.25 7.27 17.06
C ILE A 142 21.26 7.68 15.97
N ILE A 143 22.52 7.92 16.34
CA ILE A 143 23.53 8.36 15.36
C ILE A 143 23.74 7.28 14.28
N ILE A 144 23.90 6.02 14.68
CA ILE A 144 24.10 4.90 13.75
C ILE A 144 22.89 4.76 12.83
N SER A 145 21.68 4.73 13.37
CA SER A 145 20.45 4.61 12.56
C SER A 145 20.29 5.79 11.60
N MET A 146 20.57 7.02 12.02
CA MET A 146 20.49 8.19 11.13
C MET A 146 21.48 8.07 9.96
N ILE A 147 22.72 7.66 10.23
CA ILE A 147 23.74 7.44 9.19
C ILE A 147 23.32 6.30 8.25
N MET A 148 22.84 5.18 8.79
CA MET A 148 22.42 4.03 7.99
C MET A 148 21.22 4.35 7.09
N ILE A 149 20.21 5.05 7.61
CA ILE A 149 19.06 5.50 6.81
C ILE A 149 19.52 6.43 5.69
N TRP A 150 20.43 7.36 6.00
CA TRP A 150 20.97 8.29 5.01
C TRP A 150 21.77 7.58 3.90
N LEU A 151 22.65 6.64 4.25
CA LEU A 151 23.39 5.82 3.29
C LEU A 151 22.44 4.98 2.42
N THR A 152 21.41 4.42 3.02
CA THR A 152 20.40 3.61 2.32
C THR A 152 19.56 4.45 1.35
N ASP A 153 19.22 5.69 1.69
CA ASP A 153 18.55 6.61 0.78
C ASP A 153 19.43 6.93 -0.44
N ILE A 154 20.72 7.21 -0.23
CA ILE A 154 21.67 7.43 -1.32
C ILE A 154 21.77 6.18 -2.22
N LEU A 155 21.90 4.99 -1.63
CA LEU A 155 21.90 3.72 -2.34
C LEU A 155 20.64 3.56 -3.21
N SER A 156 19.47 3.82 -2.60
CA SER A 156 18.17 3.68 -3.25
C SER A 156 18.02 4.65 -4.43
N ARG A 157 18.53 5.88 -4.30
CA ARG A 157 18.57 6.87 -5.38
C ARG A 157 19.44 6.39 -6.54
N PHE A 158 20.62 5.86 -6.28
CA PHE A 158 21.48 5.31 -7.33
C PHE A 158 20.87 4.07 -8.01
N LEU A 159 20.30 3.16 -7.22
CA LEU A 159 19.63 1.97 -7.74
C LEU A 159 18.43 2.35 -8.62
N LEU A 160 17.66 3.36 -8.23
CA LEU A 160 16.54 3.86 -9.01
C LEU A 160 17.01 4.46 -10.34
N ILE A 161 18.09 5.25 -10.36
CA ILE A 161 18.65 5.83 -11.58
C ILE A 161 19.01 4.72 -12.58
N ILE A 162 19.76 3.73 -12.13
CA ILE A 162 20.20 2.62 -13.00
C ILE A 162 19.00 1.81 -13.49
N THR A 163 18.07 1.50 -12.60
CA THR A 163 16.87 0.71 -12.96
C THR A 163 15.98 1.49 -13.92
N MET A 164 15.80 2.79 -13.72
CA MET A 164 14.99 3.63 -14.59
C MET A 164 15.59 3.77 -15.99
N LYS A 165 16.94 3.79 -16.09
CA LYS A 165 17.64 3.76 -17.38
C LYS A 165 17.40 2.47 -18.15
N HIS A 166 17.55 1.32 -17.49
CA HIS A 166 17.60 0.01 -18.18
C HIS A 166 16.23 -0.69 -18.25
N ILE A 167 15.41 -0.57 -17.20
CA ILE A 167 14.13 -1.26 -17.06
C ILE A 167 13.10 -0.33 -16.37
N PRO A 168 12.63 0.73 -17.07
CA PRO A 168 11.74 1.74 -16.48
C PRO A 168 10.41 1.19 -15.97
N SER A 169 9.93 0.07 -16.54
CA SER A 169 8.74 -0.64 -16.05
C SER A 169 8.91 -1.15 -14.62
N VAL A 170 10.08 -1.68 -14.26
CA VAL A 170 10.38 -2.20 -12.91
C VAL A 170 10.48 -1.04 -11.92
N ALA A 171 11.13 0.06 -12.29
CA ALA A 171 11.21 1.26 -11.46
C ALA A 171 9.82 1.86 -11.14
N LYS A 172 8.89 1.86 -12.11
CA LYS A 172 7.50 2.29 -11.89
C LYS A 172 6.73 1.37 -10.92
N THR A 173 7.12 0.09 -10.80
CA THR A 173 6.48 -0.87 -9.87
C THR A 173 7.04 -0.86 -8.45
N PHE A 174 8.19 -0.22 -8.21
CA PHE A 174 8.85 -0.18 -6.91
C PHE A 174 7.98 0.37 -5.79
N ALA A 175 7.12 1.35 -6.07
CA ALA A 175 6.24 1.92 -5.06
C ALA A 175 5.23 0.89 -4.53
N GLY A 176 4.61 0.11 -5.41
CA GLY A 176 3.67 -0.91 -4.96
C GLY A 176 4.34 -2.19 -4.43
N ILE A 177 5.52 -2.57 -4.93
CA ILE A 177 6.32 -3.65 -4.32
C ILE A 177 6.68 -3.27 -2.88
N SER A 178 7.11 -2.02 -2.67
CA SER A 178 7.43 -1.52 -1.33
C SER A 178 6.20 -1.50 -0.42
N THR A 179 5.06 -1.00 -0.91
CA THR A 179 3.81 -0.96 -0.13
C THR A 179 3.34 -2.35 0.27
N ALA A 180 3.44 -3.32 -0.65
CA ALA A 180 3.17 -4.73 -0.39
C ALA A 180 4.12 -5.31 0.67
N ALA A 181 5.42 -5.07 0.53
CA ALA A 181 6.42 -5.53 1.47
C ALA A 181 6.24 -4.92 2.86
N TYR A 182 5.80 -3.65 2.97
CA TYR A 182 5.40 -3.05 4.24
C TYR A 182 4.20 -3.76 4.86
N ALA A 183 3.16 -4.08 4.09
CA ALA A 183 1.98 -4.79 4.59
C ALA A 183 2.34 -6.20 5.09
N VAL A 184 3.18 -6.92 4.34
CA VAL A 184 3.69 -8.25 4.74
C VAL A 184 4.55 -8.15 5.99
N LEU A 185 5.46 -7.16 6.08
CA LEU A 185 6.29 -6.94 7.25
C LEU A 185 5.45 -6.65 8.50
N ILE A 186 4.46 -5.75 8.40
CA ILE A 186 3.56 -5.44 9.52
C ILE A 186 2.77 -6.68 9.94
N GLY A 187 2.26 -7.45 8.98
CA GLY A 187 1.57 -8.72 9.25
C GLY A 187 2.45 -9.74 9.98
N LEU A 188 3.69 -9.93 9.50
CA LEU A 188 4.68 -10.80 10.14
C LEU A 188 5.06 -10.31 11.54
N LEU A 189 5.22 -9.00 11.72
CA LEU A 189 5.55 -8.40 13.02
C LEU A 189 4.41 -8.60 14.01
N ILE A 190 3.15 -8.36 13.62
CA ILE A 190 1.97 -8.65 14.45
C ILE A 190 1.90 -10.14 14.80
N TRP A 191 2.12 -11.03 13.83
CA TRP A 191 2.11 -12.46 14.06
C TRP A 191 3.19 -12.91 15.06
N CYS A 192 4.42 -12.42 14.89
CA CYS A 192 5.52 -12.68 15.84
C CYS A 192 5.21 -12.14 17.24
N LEU A 193 4.66 -10.91 17.34
CA LEU A 193 4.30 -10.29 18.62
C LEU A 193 3.18 -11.04 19.36
N VAL A 194 2.33 -11.78 18.65
CA VAL A 194 1.23 -12.57 19.26
C VAL A 194 1.67 -14.00 19.57
N SER A 195 2.70 -14.52 18.90
CA SER A 195 3.04 -15.95 18.92
C SER A 195 4.34 -16.28 19.67
N ILE A 196 5.16 -15.28 20.03
CA ILE A 196 6.48 -15.49 20.61
C ILE A 196 6.58 -14.78 21.96
N ASP A 197 6.67 -15.57 23.04
CA ASP A 197 6.83 -15.06 24.40
C ASP A 197 8.28 -14.68 24.72
N SER A 198 9.26 -15.39 24.15
CA SER A 198 10.69 -15.07 24.30
C SER A 198 11.54 -15.66 23.18
N VAL A 199 12.71 -15.07 22.93
CA VAL A 199 13.68 -15.54 21.92
C VAL A 199 14.90 -16.15 22.62
N SER A 200 15.21 -17.41 22.29
CA SER A 200 16.36 -18.12 22.86
C SER A 200 17.70 -17.53 22.39
N ALA A 201 18.75 -17.66 23.20
CA ALA A 201 20.09 -17.18 22.86
C ALA A 201 20.63 -17.79 21.54
N GLU A 202 20.39 -19.08 21.31
CA GLU A 202 20.79 -19.77 20.07
C GLU A 202 20.10 -19.17 18.82
N THR A 203 18.83 -18.76 18.96
CA THR A 203 18.10 -18.10 17.87
C THR A 203 18.66 -16.72 17.58
N TRP A 204 19.07 -15.98 18.62
CA TRP A 204 19.77 -14.70 18.46
C TRP A 204 21.10 -14.85 17.74
N ASP A 205 21.91 -15.85 18.07
CA ASP A 205 23.19 -16.09 17.42
C ASP A 205 23.03 -16.43 15.94
N LYS A 206 22.06 -17.30 15.60
CA LYS A 206 21.72 -17.61 14.20
C LYS A 206 21.25 -16.37 13.44
N LEU A 207 20.41 -15.54 14.08
CA LEU A 207 19.94 -14.29 13.48
C LEU A 207 21.12 -13.34 13.21
N VAL A 208 22.02 -13.16 14.17
CA VAL A 208 23.19 -12.28 14.02
C VAL A 208 24.05 -12.65 12.81
N ILE A 209 24.29 -13.96 12.58
CA ILE A 209 25.04 -14.44 11.41
C ILE A 209 24.35 -14.01 10.10
N PHE A 210 23.02 -14.16 10.03
CA PHE A 210 22.23 -13.72 8.88
C PHE A 210 22.30 -12.19 8.69
N LEU A 211 22.17 -11.41 9.77
CA LEU A 211 22.25 -9.94 9.73
C LEU A 211 23.64 -9.47 9.25
N TYR A 212 24.72 -10.16 9.61
CA TYR A 212 26.07 -9.86 9.10
C TYR A 212 26.18 -10.12 7.60
N ALA A 213 25.70 -11.26 7.11
CA ALA A 213 25.70 -11.55 5.68
C ALA A 213 24.93 -10.48 4.88
N PHE A 214 23.78 -10.06 5.39
CA PHE A 214 22.98 -8.99 4.80
C PHE A 214 23.72 -7.63 4.78
N ALA A 215 24.34 -7.24 5.89
CA ALA A 215 25.11 -6.00 5.97
C ALA A 215 26.33 -5.99 5.02
N ILE A 216 27.01 -7.14 4.85
CA ILE A 216 28.12 -7.29 3.89
C ILE A 216 27.62 -7.12 2.45
N LEU A 217 26.49 -7.77 2.09
CA LEU A 217 25.87 -7.61 0.77
C LEU A 217 25.48 -6.16 0.49
N PHE A 218 24.93 -5.47 1.49
CA PHE A 218 24.61 -4.05 1.39
C PHE A 218 25.87 -3.20 1.15
N ALA A 219 26.93 -3.40 1.95
CA ALA A 219 28.19 -2.68 1.81
C ALA A 219 28.83 -2.90 0.43
N LEU A 220 28.82 -4.15 -0.06
CA LEU A 220 29.34 -4.50 -1.39
C LEU A 220 28.53 -3.83 -2.50
N SER A 221 27.20 -3.84 -2.39
CA SER A 221 26.29 -3.16 -3.33
C SER A 221 26.52 -1.66 -3.35
N PHE A 222 26.71 -1.04 -2.18
CA PHE A 222 27.00 0.39 -2.06
C PHE A 222 28.35 0.75 -2.69
N LEU A 223 29.39 -0.06 -2.47
CA LEU A 223 30.71 0.16 -3.05
C LEU A 223 30.68 0.04 -4.58
N VAL A 224 30.02 -0.99 -5.11
CA VAL A 224 29.81 -1.15 -6.56
C VAL A 224 29.10 0.08 -7.13
N LEU A 225 28.04 0.57 -6.50
CA LEU A 225 27.31 1.75 -6.96
C LEU A 225 28.13 3.04 -6.87
N LEU A 226 28.98 3.19 -5.85
CA LEU A 226 29.92 4.32 -5.76
C LEU A 226 30.94 4.32 -6.90
N MET A 227 31.38 3.15 -7.38
CA MET A 227 32.27 3.08 -8.55
C MET A 227 31.61 3.61 -9.83
N PHE A 228 30.28 3.64 -9.90
CA PHE A 228 29.53 4.23 -11.01
C PHE A 228 29.15 5.71 -10.79
N ALA A 229 29.56 6.33 -9.67
CA ALA A 229 29.17 7.70 -9.31
C ALA A 229 29.57 8.76 -10.35
N GLU A 230 30.69 8.56 -11.06
CA GLU A 230 31.12 9.47 -12.12
C GLU A 230 30.18 9.45 -13.34
N ARG A 231 29.58 8.28 -13.63
CA ARG A 231 28.66 8.08 -14.76
C ARG A 231 27.20 8.34 -14.40
N ILE A 232 26.86 8.35 -13.12
CA ILE A 232 25.51 8.56 -12.60
C ILE A 232 24.92 9.89 -13.09
N GLY A 233 25.73 10.92 -13.31
CA GLY A 233 25.23 12.20 -13.81
C GLY A 233 24.62 12.12 -15.21
N GLN A 234 25.31 11.45 -16.14
CA GLN A 234 24.79 11.22 -17.49
C GLN A 234 23.61 10.25 -17.47
N GLN A 235 23.72 9.17 -16.69
CA GLN A 235 22.66 8.17 -16.54
C GLN A 235 21.38 8.78 -15.94
N TYR A 236 21.48 9.74 -15.02
CA TYR A 236 20.32 10.41 -14.44
C TYR A 236 19.55 11.22 -15.49
N TYR A 237 20.27 11.97 -16.32
CA TYR A 237 19.67 12.75 -17.40
C TYR A 237 18.99 11.87 -18.46
N GLU A 238 19.66 10.80 -18.89
CA GLU A 238 19.10 9.81 -19.82
C GLU A 238 17.88 9.10 -19.22
N SER A 239 17.92 8.75 -17.94
CA SER A 239 16.77 8.15 -17.23
C SER A 239 15.58 9.08 -17.17
N TRP A 240 15.82 10.38 -16.98
CA TRP A 240 14.78 11.40 -16.96
C TRP A 240 14.16 11.61 -18.35
N LEU A 241 14.95 11.64 -19.42
CA LEU A 241 14.45 11.67 -20.79
C LEU A 241 13.62 10.42 -21.12
N ASN A 242 14.13 9.23 -20.76
CA ASN A 242 13.41 7.97 -20.95
C ASN A 242 12.10 7.93 -20.14
N TYR A 243 12.08 8.50 -18.93
CA TYR A 243 10.86 8.65 -18.14
C TYR A 243 9.83 9.48 -18.91
N LEU A 244 10.20 10.69 -19.36
CA LEU A 244 9.31 11.58 -20.11
C LEU A 244 8.85 11.00 -21.45
N GLU A 245 9.73 10.35 -22.19
CA GLU A 245 9.36 9.67 -23.44
C GLU A 245 8.42 8.50 -23.20
N SER A 246 8.63 7.72 -22.12
CA SER A 246 7.73 6.62 -21.76
C SER A 246 6.33 7.13 -21.39
N GLU A 247 6.24 8.27 -20.72
CA GLU A 247 4.96 8.92 -20.44
C GLU A 247 4.23 9.34 -21.72
N GLN A 248 4.96 9.99 -22.64
CA GLN A 248 4.38 10.49 -23.88
C GLN A 248 3.97 9.35 -24.83
N ARG A 249 4.71 8.24 -24.85
CA ARG A 249 4.34 7.04 -25.62
C ARG A 249 3.13 6.32 -25.04
N GLU A 250 3.04 6.21 -23.71
CA GLU A 250 1.84 5.69 -23.01
C GLU A 250 0.61 6.55 -23.36
N GLN A 251 0.73 7.89 -23.40
CA GLN A 251 -0.38 8.78 -23.77
C GLN A 251 -0.82 8.66 -25.24
N ARG A 252 0.11 8.57 -26.20
CA ARG A 252 -0.23 8.56 -27.66
C ARG A 252 -0.83 7.26 -28.18
N HIS A 253 -0.41 6.11 -27.66
CA HIS A 253 -1.00 4.83 -28.09
C HIS A 253 -2.45 4.64 -27.61
N GLU A 254 -2.86 5.40 -26.60
CA GLU A 254 -4.13 5.20 -25.91
C GLU A 254 -5.29 6.03 -26.47
N GLU A 255 -5.03 7.17 -27.11
CA GLU A 255 -6.07 7.98 -27.78
C GLU A 255 -6.65 7.31 -29.03
N GLN A 256 -5.92 6.39 -29.67
CA GLN A 256 -6.33 5.78 -30.94
C GLN A 256 -7.17 4.51 -30.80
N THR A 257 -7.27 3.89 -29.62
CA THR A 257 -7.84 2.53 -29.47
C THR A 257 -9.21 2.48 -28.76
N LEU A 258 -9.70 3.59 -28.22
CA LEU A 258 -10.92 3.62 -27.38
C LEU A 258 -12.19 4.09 -28.11
N SER A 259 -12.08 4.72 -29.28
CA SER A 259 -13.24 5.35 -29.95
C SER A 259 -14.16 4.37 -30.67
N THR A 260 -13.71 3.14 -30.97
CA THR A 260 -14.47 2.16 -31.76
C THR A 260 -15.32 1.18 -30.94
N LEU A 261 -15.18 1.17 -29.60
CA LEU A 261 -15.87 0.22 -28.71
C LEU A 261 -17.08 0.83 -27.97
N VAL A 262 -17.27 2.15 -28.01
CA VAL A 262 -18.32 2.85 -27.26
C VAL A 262 -19.59 2.97 -28.10
N HIS A 263 -20.61 2.19 -27.76
CA HIS A 263 -21.89 2.19 -28.49
C HIS A 263 -22.96 2.98 -27.71
N ASN A 264 -22.95 2.89 -26.37
CA ASN A 264 -23.90 3.58 -25.50
C ASN A 264 -23.22 4.18 -24.25
N ALA A 265 -23.94 5.05 -23.52
CA ALA A 265 -23.45 5.68 -22.29
C ALA A 265 -23.06 4.66 -21.19
N TYR A 266 -23.75 3.51 -21.13
CA TYR A 266 -23.37 2.40 -20.23
C TYR A 266 -21.95 1.90 -20.56
N ASP A 267 -21.70 1.58 -21.83
CA ASP A 267 -20.42 1.07 -22.30
C ASP A 267 -19.32 2.11 -22.08
N ALA A 268 -19.62 3.39 -22.32
CA ALA A 268 -18.69 4.49 -22.07
C ALA A 268 -18.24 4.55 -20.61
N ILE A 269 -19.18 4.42 -19.66
CA ILE A 269 -18.89 4.45 -18.21
C ILE A 269 -18.08 3.21 -17.82
N VAL A 270 -18.51 2.02 -18.24
CA VAL A 270 -17.82 0.76 -17.94
C VAL A 270 -16.41 0.75 -18.52
N LEU A 271 -16.26 1.10 -19.80
CA LEU A 271 -14.96 1.10 -20.48
C LEU A 271 -14.01 2.11 -19.82
N LYS A 272 -14.50 3.33 -19.53
CA LYS A 272 -13.72 4.35 -18.81
C LYS A 272 -13.24 3.83 -17.45
N ASP A 273 -14.13 3.29 -16.63
CA ASP A 273 -13.78 2.80 -15.31
C ASP A 273 -12.79 1.62 -15.37
N ILE A 274 -13.02 0.65 -16.26
CA ILE A 274 -12.12 -0.47 -16.51
C ILE A 274 -10.75 0.03 -16.95
N THR A 275 -10.70 0.96 -17.90
CA THR A 275 -9.44 1.55 -18.37
C THR A 275 -8.72 2.28 -17.24
N LEU A 276 -9.42 3.08 -16.43
CA LEU A 276 -8.82 3.76 -15.26
C LEU A 276 -8.27 2.76 -14.24
N LEU A 277 -9.00 1.67 -13.98
CA LEU A 277 -8.57 0.60 -13.07
C LEU A 277 -7.32 -0.10 -13.59
N PHE A 278 -7.32 -0.58 -14.85
CA PHE A 278 -6.18 -1.29 -15.43
C PHE A 278 -4.97 -0.41 -15.73
N ARG A 279 -5.16 0.90 -15.92
CA ARG A 279 -4.08 1.89 -16.01
C ARG A 279 -3.41 2.15 -14.68
N ASN A 280 -4.13 2.01 -13.56
CA ASN A 280 -3.54 2.28 -12.26
C ASN A 280 -2.57 1.15 -11.87
N PRO A 281 -1.27 1.44 -11.66
CA PRO A 281 -0.30 0.43 -11.26
C PRO A 281 -0.67 -0.23 -9.92
N LEU A 282 -1.38 0.48 -9.04
CA LEU A 282 -1.86 -0.08 -7.77
C LEU A 282 -2.87 -1.22 -7.98
N THR A 283 -3.77 -1.13 -8.97
CA THR A 283 -4.73 -2.21 -9.25
C THR A 283 -4.01 -3.47 -9.73
N ARG A 284 -2.98 -3.35 -10.58
CA ARG A 284 -2.16 -4.49 -11.03
C ARG A 284 -1.43 -5.16 -9.87
N ILE A 285 -0.90 -4.35 -8.96
CA ILE A 285 -0.19 -4.83 -7.76
C ILE A 285 -1.16 -5.50 -6.78
N ARG A 286 -2.34 -4.92 -6.58
CA ARG A 286 -3.44 -5.51 -5.80
C ARG A 286 -3.82 -6.90 -6.34
N LEU A 287 -3.97 -7.04 -7.66
CA LEU A 287 -4.23 -8.34 -8.31
C LEU A 287 -3.09 -9.34 -8.10
N GLY A 288 -1.83 -8.91 -8.23
CA GLY A 288 -0.67 -9.76 -7.97
C GLY A 288 -0.60 -10.23 -6.51
N LEU A 289 -0.82 -9.32 -5.55
CA LEU A 289 -0.84 -9.65 -4.12
C LEU A 289 -1.98 -10.59 -3.76
N TRP A 290 -3.16 -10.34 -4.31
CA TRP A 290 -4.31 -11.21 -4.14
C TRP A 290 -4.01 -12.63 -4.61
N LEU A 291 -3.40 -12.79 -5.79
CA LEU A 291 -3.05 -14.10 -6.34
C LEU A 291 -1.99 -14.81 -5.48
N ILE A 292 -0.93 -14.10 -5.09
CA ILE A 292 0.14 -14.66 -4.24
C ILE A 292 -0.41 -15.06 -2.87
N ALA A 293 -1.25 -14.24 -2.26
CA ALA A 293 -1.83 -14.52 -0.95
C ALA A 293 -2.79 -15.71 -0.97
N ILE A 294 -3.56 -15.88 -2.05
CA ILE A 294 -4.44 -17.05 -2.22
C ILE A 294 -3.66 -18.33 -2.41
N ILE A 295 -2.70 -18.32 -3.35
CA ILE A 295 -1.89 -19.50 -3.64
C ILE A 295 -1.04 -19.86 -2.43
N GLY A 296 -0.32 -18.88 -1.87
CA GLY A 296 0.53 -19.04 -0.70
C GLY A 296 -0.26 -19.49 0.52
N GLY A 297 -1.38 -18.84 0.83
CA GLY A 297 -2.27 -19.21 1.93
C GLY A 297 -2.76 -20.65 1.82
N ALA A 298 -3.25 -21.05 0.64
CA ALA A 298 -3.71 -22.41 0.42
C ALA A 298 -2.60 -23.47 0.52
N PHE A 299 -1.40 -23.18 0.02
CA PHE A 299 -0.26 -24.09 0.17
C PHE A 299 0.18 -24.22 1.63
N ILE A 300 0.29 -23.12 2.36
CA ILE A 300 0.69 -23.12 3.77
C ILE A 300 -0.31 -23.94 4.60
N THR A 301 -1.61 -23.77 4.37
CA THR A 301 -2.65 -24.61 5.00
C THR A 301 -2.51 -26.08 4.61
N ARG A 302 -2.25 -26.40 3.34
CA ARG A 302 -2.04 -27.78 2.89
C ARG A 302 -0.83 -28.45 3.54
N TYR A 303 0.23 -27.72 3.80
CA TYR A 303 1.45 -28.23 4.45
C TYR A 303 1.35 -28.32 5.98
N GLY A 304 0.16 -28.08 6.54
CA GLY A 304 -0.13 -28.33 7.95
C GLY A 304 0.40 -27.29 8.94
N VAL A 305 0.86 -26.13 8.44
CA VAL A 305 1.36 -25.04 9.30
C VAL A 305 0.26 -24.48 10.23
N PHE A 306 -1.01 -24.64 9.84
CA PHE A 306 -2.18 -24.19 10.60
C PHE A 306 -3.07 -25.34 11.09
N ASP A 307 -2.56 -26.58 11.17
CA ASP A 307 -3.35 -27.75 11.58
C ASP A 307 -3.93 -27.64 13.00
N SER A 308 -3.35 -26.78 13.85
CA SER A 308 -3.89 -26.47 15.18
C SER A 308 -5.21 -25.69 15.15
N PHE A 309 -5.53 -25.04 14.03
CA PHE A 309 -6.73 -24.20 13.84
C PHE A 309 -7.62 -24.69 12.69
N ILE A 310 -7.03 -25.31 11.67
CA ILE A 310 -7.71 -25.74 10.45
C ILE A 310 -7.63 -27.26 10.36
N ASN A 311 -8.78 -27.92 10.52
CA ASN A 311 -8.95 -29.35 10.35
C ASN A 311 -9.66 -29.65 9.03
N SER A 312 -9.68 -30.91 8.63
CA SER A 312 -10.43 -31.37 7.45
C SER A 312 -11.91 -30.94 7.48
N SER A 313 -12.52 -30.92 8.67
CA SER A 313 -13.94 -30.56 8.86
C SER A 313 -14.27 -29.07 8.69
N ASN A 314 -13.32 -28.15 8.89
CA ASN A 314 -13.57 -26.70 8.80
C ASN A 314 -12.82 -26.01 7.65
N SER A 315 -12.00 -26.77 6.90
CA SER A 315 -11.18 -26.30 5.78
C SER A 315 -11.97 -25.54 4.70
N ALA A 316 -13.16 -26.01 4.34
CA ALA A 316 -14.04 -25.36 3.36
C ALA A 316 -14.57 -24.00 3.85
N GLY A 317 -15.04 -23.93 5.10
CA GLY A 317 -15.50 -22.68 5.71
C GLY A 317 -14.36 -21.66 5.84
N TYR A 318 -13.15 -22.12 6.18
CA TYR A 318 -11.97 -21.28 6.23
C TYR A 318 -11.58 -20.73 4.85
N SER A 319 -11.62 -21.54 3.79
CA SER A 319 -11.38 -21.09 2.41
C SER A 319 -12.31 -19.92 2.02
N ILE A 320 -13.60 -20.06 2.28
CA ILE A 320 -14.60 -19.03 1.96
C ILE A 320 -14.32 -17.76 2.76
N LEU A 321 -14.09 -17.88 4.07
CA LEU A 321 -13.80 -16.76 4.96
C LEU A 321 -12.52 -16.03 4.55
N PHE A 322 -11.45 -16.77 4.34
CA PHE A 322 -10.14 -16.22 3.96
C PHE A 322 -10.22 -15.48 2.62
N VAL A 323 -10.79 -16.11 1.59
CA VAL A 323 -10.85 -15.52 0.24
C VAL A 323 -11.77 -14.31 0.20
N THR A 324 -12.96 -14.37 0.81
CA THR A 324 -13.91 -13.25 0.76
C THR A 324 -13.42 -12.04 1.55
N LEU A 325 -12.78 -12.25 2.70
CA LEU A 325 -12.16 -11.17 3.47
C LEU A 325 -10.94 -10.58 2.75
N LEU A 326 -10.06 -11.43 2.21
CA LEU A 326 -8.89 -10.98 1.48
C LEU A 326 -9.28 -10.17 0.24
N SER A 327 -10.23 -10.66 -0.57
CA SER A 327 -10.77 -9.92 -1.71
C SER A 327 -11.37 -8.57 -1.29
N SER A 328 -12.09 -8.53 -0.16
CA SER A 328 -12.66 -7.27 0.36
C SER A 328 -11.61 -6.29 0.85
N LEU A 329 -10.57 -6.75 1.53
CA LEU A 329 -9.48 -5.89 1.99
C LEU A 329 -8.70 -5.30 0.82
N ILE A 330 -8.48 -6.09 -0.23
CA ILE A 330 -7.71 -5.67 -1.40
C ILE A 330 -8.54 -4.80 -2.35
N PHE A 331 -9.79 -5.14 -2.62
CA PHE A 331 -10.62 -4.49 -3.65
C PHE A 331 -11.80 -3.67 -3.12
N GLY A 332 -12.24 -3.87 -1.88
CA GLY A 332 -13.41 -3.19 -1.31
C GLY A 332 -13.25 -1.66 -1.27
N GLU A 333 -12.06 -1.16 -0.94
CA GLU A 333 -11.78 0.28 -1.02
C GLU A 333 -11.96 0.83 -2.44
N VAL A 334 -11.56 0.07 -3.47
CA VAL A 334 -11.71 0.48 -4.87
C VAL A 334 -13.18 0.55 -5.25
N VAL A 335 -13.98 -0.43 -4.81
CA VAL A 335 -15.44 -0.42 -5.02
C VAL A 335 -16.08 0.80 -4.37
N SER A 336 -15.70 1.13 -3.13
CA SER A 336 -16.22 2.31 -2.42
C SER A 336 -15.86 3.66 -3.08
N THR A 337 -14.77 3.69 -3.86
CA THR A 337 -14.27 4.91 -4.52
C THR A 337 -14.77 5.08 -5.94
N LEU A 338 -15.45 4.10 -6.54
CA LEU A 338 -15.98 4.18 -7.91
C LEU A 338 -16.86 5.41 -8.16
N TYR A 339 -17.66 5.83 -7.17
CA TYR A 339 -18.47 7.06 -7.22
C TYR A 339 -17.62 8.32 -6.96
N GLN A 340 -16.58 8.23 -6.13
CA GLN A 340 -15.65 9.32 -5.86
C GLN A 340 -14.83 9.67 -7.12
N MET A 341 -14.42 8.66 -7.89
CA MET A 341 -13.66 8.82 -9.14
C MET A 341 -14.44 9.58 -10.22
N GLU A 342 -15.76 9.63 -10.12
CA GLU A 342 -16.54 10.37 -11.11
C GLU A 342 -16.36 11.88 -10.98
N GLY A 343 -16.15 12.40 -9.76
CA GLY A 343 -15.86 13.82 -9.54
C GLY A 343 -16.72 14.77 -10.38
N GLN A 344 -16.08 15.40 -11.37
CA GLN A 344 -16.71 16.37 -12.28
C GLN A 344 -17.43 15.73 -13.49
N ASN A 345 -17.16 14.46 -13.81
CA ASN A 345 -17.83 13.72 -14.89
C ASN A 345 -19.34 13.56 -14.64
N TYR A 346 -19.78 13.65 -13.38
CA TYR A 346 -21.20 13.72 -13.04
C TYR A 346 -21.93 14.88 -13.72
N ILE A 347 -21.25 16.02 -13.92
CA ILE A 347 -21.82 17.18 -14.62
C ILE A 347 -22.10 16.82 -16.08
N LEU A 348 -21.19 16.09 -16.73
CA LEU A 348 -21.39 15.61 -18.08
C LEU A 348 -22.55 14.61 -18.16
N TYR A 349 -22.70 13.70 -17.19
CA TYR A 349 -23.86 12.79 -17.13
C TYR A 349 -25.19 13.50 -16.95
N TYR A 350 -25.20 14.59 -16.17
CA TYR A 350 -26.37 15.44 -16.00
C TYR A 350 -26.72 16.19 -17.29
N VAL A 351 -25.74 16.83 -17.94
CA VAL A 351 -25.93 17.58 -19.20
C VAL A 351 -26.38 16.65 -20.33
N THR A 352 -25.87 15.42 -20.37
CA THR A 352 -26.22 14.40 -21.38
C THR A 352 -27.47 13.59 -21.01
N ALA A 353 -28.17 13.96 -19.93
CA ALA A 353 -29.39 13.31 -19.45
C ALA A 353 -29.27 11.79 -19.25
N VAL A 354 -28.10 11.30 -18.84
CA VAL A 354 -27.87 9.88 -18.55
C VAL A 354 -28.68 9.48 -17.32
N ARG A 355 -29.47 8.41 -17.45
CA ARG A 355 -30.32 7.92 -16.35
C ARG A 355 -29.45 7.34 -15.23
N GLY A 356 -29.77 7.66 -13.97
CA GLY A 356 -29.08 7.10 -12.80
C GLY A 356 -29.02 5.56 -12.74
N LYS A 357 -30.02 4.87 -13.33
CA LYS A 357 -30.00 3.40 -13.49
C LYS A 357 -28.81 2.93 -14.34
N THR A 358 -28.45 3.68 -15.36
CA THR A 358 -27.32 3.37 -16.25
C THR A 358 -25.99 3.53 -15.52
N ILE A 359 -25.85 4.59 -14.73
CA ILE A 359 -24.65 4.85 -13.92
C ILE A 359 -24.48 3.76 -12.86
N PHE A 360 -25.51 3.54 -12.03
CA PHE A 360 -25.47 2.52 -10.98
C PHE A 360 -25.24 1.11 -11.55
N GLY A 361 -25.88 0.77 -12.67
CA GLY A 361 -25.67 -0.51 -13.35
C GLY A 361 -24.23 -0.70 -13.82
N ALA A 362 -23.63 0.34 -14.43
CA ALA A 362 -22.24 0.31 -14.87
C ALA A 362 -21.28 0.14 -13.69
N LYS A 363 -21.49 0.89 -12.60
CA LYS A 363 -20.68 0.77 -11.38
C LYS A 363 -20.81 -0.60 -10.73
N LEU A 364 -22.02 -1.14 -10.68
CA LEU A 364 -22.28 -2.49 -10.15
C LEU A 364 -21.56 -3.56 -10.98
N PHE A 365 -21.54 -3.44 -12.30
CA PHE A 365 -20.80 -4.36 -13.17
C PHE A 365 -19.29 -4.29 -12.91
N VAL A 366 -18.72 -3.08 -12.88
CA VAL A 366 -17.29 -2.88 -12.59
C VAL A 366 -16.92 -3.38 -11.20
N ALA A 367 -17.73 -3.08 -10.18
CA ALA A 367 -17.52 -3.58 -8.83
C ALA A 367 -17.60 -5.11 -8.75
N SER A 368 -18.50 -5.74 -9.52
CA SER A 368 -18.61 -7.20 -9.59
C SER A 368 -17.36 -7.83 -10.20
N LEU A 369 -16.79 -7.20 -11.23
CA LEU A 369 -15.51 -7.62 -11.81
C LEU A 369 -14.37 -7.53 -10.79
N LEU A 370 -14.38 -6.53 -9.91
CA LEU A 370 -13.31 -6.29 -8.93
C LEU A 370 -13.41 -7.14 -7.66
N LEU A 371 -14.62 -7.49 -7.20
CA LEU A 371 -14.80 -8.16 -5.91
C LEU A 371 -15.40 -9.56 -6.05
N VAL A 372 -16.48 -9.72 -6.83
CA VAL A 372 -17.19 -11.01 -6.95
C VAL A 372 -16.37 -12.01 -7.75
N VAL A 373 -15.86 -11.61 -8.92
CA VAL A 373 -15.07 -12.51 -9.78
C VAL A 373 -13.82 -13.01 -9.04
N PRO A 374 -13.00 -12.15 -8.41
CA PRO A 374 -11.90 -12.62 -7.57
C PRO A 374 -12.38 -13.53 -6.45
N SER A 375 -13.40 -13.16 -5.67
CA SER A 375 -13.89 -14.04 -4.59
C SER A 375 -14.28 -15.45 -5.05
N ILE A 376 -14.97 -15.59 -6.18
CA ILE A 376 -15.34 -16.91 -6.72
C ILE A 376 -14.09 -17.68 -7.19
N LEU A 377 -13.25 -17.03 -8.00
CA LEU A 377 -12.03 -17.66 -8.51
C LEU A 377 -11.08 -18.06 -7.39
N GLY A 378 -10.97 -17.24 -6.35
CA GLY A 378 -10.16 -17.52 -5.19
C GLY A 378 -10.62 -18.74 -4.40
N VAL A 379 -11.94 -18.90 -4.21
CA VAL A 379 -12.50 -20.09 -3.56
C VAL A 379 -12.23 -21.33 -4.40
N TRP A 380 -12.40 -21.25 -5.73
CA TRP A 380 -12.09 -22.38 -6.61
C TRP A 380 -10.61 -22.74 -6.64
N ILE A 381 -9.71 -21.76 -6.65
CA ILE A 381 -8.26 -21.98 -6.60
C ILE A 381 -7.87 -22.62 -5.26
N THR A 382 -8.36 -22.08 -4.14
CA THR A 382 -8.07 -22.65 -2.82
C THR A 382 -8.65 -24.05 -2.65
N ALA A 383 -9.88 -24.30 -3.10
CA ALA A 383 -10.50 -25.63 -3.11
C ALA A 383 -9.70 -26.65 -3.95
N ALA A 384 -9.15 -26.22 -5.10
CA ALA A 384 -8.29 -27.05 -5.94
C ALA A 384 -6.97 -27.42 -5.25
N ILE A 385 -6.33 -26.45 -4.61
CA ILE A 385 -5.07 -26.68 -3.88
C ILE A 385 -5.30 -27.55 -2.66
N LEU A 386 -6.39 -27.34 -1.91
CA LEU A 386 -6.75 -28.13 -0.72
C LEU A 386 -7.39 -29.48 -1.04
N GLN A 387 -7.66 -29.76 -2.32
CA GLN A 387 -8.29 -31.02 -2.79
C GLN A 387 -9.65 -31.28 -2.14
N LEU A 388 -10.47 -30.23 -2.00
CA LEU A 388 -11.81 -30.36 -1.42
C LEU A 388 -12.76 -31.15 -2.34
N PRO A 389 -13.82 -31.77 -1.81
CA PRO A 389 -14.91 -32.37 -2.59
C PRO A 389 -15.51 -31.40 -3.61
N PHE A 390 -15.95 -31.90 -4.76
CA PHE A 390 -16.55 -31.09 -5.83
C PHE A 390 -17.77 -30.28 -5.36
N VAL A 391 -18.53 -30.80 -4.38
CA VAL A 391 -19.68 -30.09 -3.78
C VAL A 391 -19.25 -28.75 -3.18
N ASP A 392 -18.06 -28.70 -2.56
CA ASP A 392 -17.54 -27.51 -1.88
C ASP A 392 -17.13 -26.39 -2.86
N TYR A 393 -16.89 -26.72 -4.13
CA TYR A 393 -16.65 -25.72 -5.18
C TYR A 393 -17.93 -24.93 -5.49
N PHE A 394 -19.06 -25.62 -5.57
CA PHE A 394 -20.35 -25.01 -5.91
C PHE A 394 -20.95 -24.29 -4.71
N THR A 395 -20.95 -24.92 -3.54
CA THR A 395 -21.45 -24.28 -2.32
C THR A 395 -20.56 -23.11 -1.92
N GLY A 396 -19.24 -23.27 -1.96
CA GLY A 396 -18.28 -22.21 -1.69
C GLY A 396 -18.36 -21.06 -2.70
N GLY A 397 -18.44 -21.36 -4.00
CA GLY A 397 -18.62 -20.34 -5.04
C GLY A 397 -19.94 -19.58 -4.91
N GLY A 398 -21.05 -20.27 -4.61
CA GLY A 398 -22.36 -19.67 -4.38
C GLY A 398 -22.39 -18.76 -3.15
N LEU A 399 -21.80 -19.20 -2.04
CA LEU A 399 -21.68 -18.38 -0.82
C LEU A 399 -20.76 -17.18 -1.06
N ALA A 400 -19.63 -17.37 -1.72
CA ALA A 400 -18.73 -16.28 -2.08
C ALA A 400 -19.43 -15.23 -2.96
N PHE A 401 -20.25 -15.66 -3.92
CA PHE A 401 -21.09 -14.77 -4.72
C PHE A 401 -22.07 -13.97 -3.84
N ILE A 402 -22.85 -14.64 -3.01
CA ILE A 402 -23.84 -13.99 -2.12
C ILE A 402 -23.19 -12.95 -1.21
N ILE A 403 -22.08 -13.33 -0.55
CA ILE A 403 -21.36 -12.49 0.41
C ILE A 403 -20.75 -11.26 -0.29
N SER A 404 -20.01 -11.48 -1.38
CA SER A 404 -19.32 -10.40 -2.10
C SER A 404 -20.29 -9.48 -2.84
N PHE A 405 -21.31 -10.03 -3.52
CA PHE A 405 -22.28 -9.24 -4.25
C PHE A 405 -23.17 -8.42 -3.31
N GLY A 406 -23.59 -8.99 -2.17
CA GLY A 406 -24.31 -8.25 -1.14
C GLY A 406 -23.47 -7.08 -0.59
N SER A 407 -22.17 -7.28 -0.39
CA SER A 407 -21.26 -6.22 0.04
C SER A 407 -21.16 -5.09 -0.98
N ILE A 408 -21.05 -5.41 -2.28
CA ILE A 408 -21.05 -4.40 -3.35
C ILE A 408 -22.28 -3.51 -3.28
N ILE A 409 -23.47 -4.09 -3.08
CA ILE A 409 -24.71 -3.30 -3.03
C ILE A 409 -24.70 -2.35 -1.84
N VAL A 410 -24.27 -2.80 -0.66
CA VAL A 410 -24.15 -1.94 0.53
C VAL A 410 -23.15 -0.81 0.28
N GLN A 411 -21.98 -1.14 -0.28
CA GLN A 411 -20.93 -0.18 -0.57
C GLN A 411 -21.38 0.88 -1.59
N LEU A 412 -21.95 0.44 -2.72
CA LEU A 412 -22.40 1.34 -3.78
C LEU A 412 -23.61 2.18 -3.36
N LEU A 413 -24.52 1.66 -2.53
CA LEU A 413 -25.59 2.46 -1.95
C LEU A 413 -25.00 3.63 -1.16
N LEU A 414 -24.15 3.36 -0.19
CA LEU A 414 -23.56 4.40 0.66
C LEU A 414 -22.69 5.36 -0.15
N ALA A 415 -21.91 4.86 -1.11
CA ALA A 415 -21.10 5.68 -1.99
C ALA A 415 -21.95 6.59 -2.88
N SER A 416 -23.11 6.13 -3.36
CA SER A 416 -24.05 6.94 -4.14
C SER A 416 -24.72 8.07 -3.35
N MET A 417 -24.64 8.03 -2.01
CA MET A 417 -25.15 9.11 -1.15
C MET A 417 -24.14 10.25 -0.96
N ASP A 418 -22.92 10.15 -1.51
CA ASP A 418 -21.94 11.23 -1.43
C ASP A 418 -22.37 12.42 -2.29
N ARG A 419 -23.00 13.40 -1.63
CA ARG A 419 -23.53 14.64 -2.24
C ARG A 419 -22.53 15.78 -2.27
N THR A 420 -21.27 15.56 -1.93
CA THR A 420 -20.32 16.68 -1.85
C THR A 420 -19.88 17.14 -3.24
N TRP A 421 -20.71 18.01 -3.82
CA TRP A 421 -20.37 18.92 -4.91
C TRP A 421 -19.18 19.76 -4.47
N THR A 422 -18.00 19.43 -4.95
CA THR A 422 -16.83 20.31 -4.82
C THR A 422 -17.11 21.57 -5.63
N LYS A 423 -17.56 22.62 -4.94
CA LYS A 423 -17.60 23.99 -5.46
C LYS A 423 -16.19 24.35 -5.96
N GLY A 424 -16.05 24.51 -7.27
CA GLY A 424 -15.02 25.38 -7.86
C GLY A 424 -13.57 24.88 -7.83
N THR A 425 -13.30 23.62 -8.12
CA THR A 425 -11.97 23.23 -8.60
C THR A 425 -11.98 23.28 -10.13
N ASN A 426 -11.12 24.12 -10.73
CA ASN A 426 -10.92 24.12 -12.17
C ASN A 426 -10.53 22.72 -12.66
N LEU A 427 -10.84 22.41 -13.93
CA LEU A 427 -10.37 21.24 -14.69
C LEU A 427 -8.83 21.23 -14.76
N GLN A 428 -8.17 20.99 -13.63
CA GLN A 428 -6.73 20.78 -13.58
C GLN A 428 -6.51 19.28 -13.55
N GLU A 429 -5.77 18.78 -14.53
CA GLU A 429 -5.21 17.43 -14.47
C GLU A 429 -4.40 17.32 -13.19
N GLY A 430 -4.91 16.53 -12.24
CA GLY A 430 -4.22 16.22 -11.00
C GLY A 430 -2.84 15.62 -11.27
N SER A 431 -1.92 15.81 -10.33
CA SER A 431 -0.59 15.20 -10.40
C SER A 431 -0.72 13.67 -10.50
N LYS A 432 0.33 12.98 -10.97
CA LYS A 432 0.32 11.51 -11.06
C LYS A 432 0.04 10.80 -9.73
N GLU A 433 0.51 11.35 -8.62
CA GLU A 433 0.16 10.87 -7.29
C GLU A 433 -1.33 10.99 -7.01
N GLU A 434 -1.94 12.09 -7.45
CA GLU A 434 -3.35 12.33 -7.27
C GLU A 434 -4.16 11.30 -8.06
N LYS A 435 -3.74 10.96 -9.29
CA LYS A 435 -4.29 9.87 -10.12
C LYS A 435 -4.07 8.47 -9.50
N MET A 436 -2.93 8.23 -8.84
CA MET A 436 -2.69 6.96 -8.12
C MET A 436 -3.57 6.83 -6.88
N LEU A 437 -3.74 7.92 -6.13
CA LEU A 437 -4.55 7.99 -4.91
C LEU A 437 -6.05 8.22 -5.20
N GLU A 438 -6.50 8.22 -6.45
CA GLU A 438 -7.94 8.28 -6.81
C GLU A 438 -8.69 7.02 -6.37
N GLN A 439 -7.99 5.89 -6.23
CA GLN A 439 -8.52 4.60 -5.77
C GLN A 439 -8.53 4.43 -4.25
N SER A 440 -8.21 5.50 -3.50
CA SER A 440 -8.28 5.52 -2.04
C SER A 440 -9.40 6.45 -1.58
N PRO A 441 -10.23 6.03 -0.61
CA PRO A 441 -11.33 6.84 -0.12
C PRO A 441 -10.78 8.06 0.63
N ARG A 442 -11.05 9.26 0.11
CA ARG A 442 -10.59 10.53 0.71
C ARG A 442 -11.70 11.24 1.48
N LYS A 443 -12.94 10.92 1.12
CA LYS A 443 -14.15 11.50 1.72
C LYS A 443 -14.72 10.56 2.79
N PRO A 444 -15.39 11.10 3.81
CA PRO A 444 -15.93 10.28 4.91
C PRO A 444 -16.96 9.26 4.44
N ILE A 445 -17.73 9.55 3.39
CA ILE A 445 -18.78 8.64 2.88
C ILE A 445 -18.19 7.40 2.19
N PRO A 446 -17.22 7.51 1.25
CA PRO A 446 -16.46 6.36 0.75
C PRO A 446 -15.76 5.54 1.85
N ILE A 447 -15.20 6.19 2.88
CA ILE A 447 -14.59 5.48 4.03
C ILE A 447 -15.66 4.66 4.77
N LEU A 448 -16.80 5.27 5.09
CA LEU A 448 -17.93 4.59 5.74
C LEU A 448 -18.50 3.47 4.87
N SER A 449 -18.55 3.67 3.55
CA SER A 449 -18.96 2.67 2.57
C SER A 449 -18.04 1.45 2.63
N ALA A 450 -16.71 1.63 2.57
CA ALA A 450 -15.74 0.55 2.67
C ALA A 450 -15.88 -0.22 4.01
N ILE A 451 -16.01 0.50 5.13
CA ILE A 451 -16.21 -0.11 6.45
C ILE A 451 -17.51 -0.92 6.50
N ALA A 452 -18.62 -0.36 6.03
CA ALA A 452 -19.92 -1.04 6.02
C ALA A 452 -19.91 -2.29 5.13
N GLY A 453 -19.24 -2.23 3.98
CA GLY A 453 -19.04 -3.38 3.11
C GLY A 453 -18.23 -4.50 3.78
N LEU A 454 -17.18 -4.14 4.50
CA LEU A 454 -16.34 -5.08 5.24
C LEU A 454 -17.09 -5.70 6.44
N LEU A 455 -17.86 -4.89 7.18
CA LEU A 455 -18.72 -5.37 8.26
C LEU A 455 -19.79 -6.34 7.75
N TYR A 456 -20.37 -6.08 6.58
CA TYR A 456 -21.33 -6.99 5.96
C TYR A 456 -20.69 -8.36 5.66
N ILE A 457 -19.49 -8.36 5.10
CA ILE A 457 -18.74 -9.59 4.80
C ILE A 457 -18.36 -10.33 6.09
N LEU A 458 -17.91 -9.62 7.11
CA LEU A 458 -17.62 -10.22 8.42
C LEU A 458 -18.86 -10.86 9.04
N LEU A 459 -20.00 -10.18 9.01
CA LEU A 459 -21.24 -10.68 9.59
C LEU A 459 -21.73 -11.92 8.85
N LEU A 460 -21.73 -11.94 7.52
CA LEU A 460 -22.16 -13.11 6.77
C LEU A 460 -21.18 -14.28 6.87
N ASN A 461 -19.87 -14.01 6.87
CA ASN A 461 -18.89 -15.07 7.14
C ASN A 461 -19.01 -15.62 8.55
N TRP A 462 -19.31 -14.78 9.55
CA TRP A 462 -19.57 -15.24 10.91
C TRP A 462 -20.81 -16.15 10.99
N VAL A 463 -21.91 -15.75 10.35
CA VAL A 463 -23.12 -16.59 10.27
C VAL A 463 -22.83 -17.90 9.54
N SER A 464 -22.06 -17.87 8.45
CA SER A 464 -21.66 -19.06 7.71
C SER A 464 -20.73 -19.97 8.52
N PHE A 465 -19.84 -19.39 9.34
CA PHE A 465 -18.89 -20.12 10.18
C PHE A 465 -19.58 -20.79 11.38
N MET A 466 -20.62 -20.17 11.93
CA MET A 466 -21.44 -20.72 13.02
C MET A 466 -22.48 -21.74 12.53
N GLU A 467 -22.32 -22.27 11.32
CA GLU A 467 -23.27 -23.19 10.66
C GLU A 467 -24.72 -22.65 10.64
N GLY A 468 -24.87 -21.33 10.59
CA GLY A 468 -26.17 -20.69 10.49
C GLY A 468 -26.90 -21.18 9.25
N SER A 469 -28.23 -21.39 9.37
CA SER A 469 -29.00 -21.94 8.25
C SER A 469 -28.82 -21.09 6.99
N LEU A 470 -28.60 -21.74 5.84
CA LEU A 470 -28.46 -21.09 4.53
C LEU A 470 -29.65 -20.17 4.21
N LEU A 471 -30.83 -20.46 4.79
CA LEU A 471 -32.03 -19.63 4.74
C LEU A 471 -31.81 -18.24 5.35
N VAL A 472 -31.13 -18.13 6.49
CA VAL A 472 -30.83 -16.83 7.13
C VAL A 472 -29.89 -16.00 6.26
N ILE A 473 -28.87 -16.62 5.68
CA ILE A 473 -27.94 -15.95 4.75
C ILE A 473 -28.70 -15.43 3.52
N LEU A 474 -29.59 -16.24 2.94
CA LEU A 474 -30.42 -15.85 1.81
C LEU A 474 -31.40 -14.72 2.16
N LEU A 475 -32.02 -14.74 3.35
CA LEU A 475 -32.91 -13.66 3.79
C LEU A 475 -32.16 -12.33 3.95
N VAL A 476 -30.97 -12.36 4.55
CA VAL A 476 -30.11 -11.17 4.67
C VAL A 476 -29.70 -10.65 3.29
N PHE A 477 -29.35 -11.54 2.36
CA PHE A 477 -29.03 -11.18 0.98
C PHE A 477 -30.22 -10.59 0.22
N LEU A 478 -31.41 -11.19 0.33
CA LEU A 478 -32.62 -10.65 -0.28
C LEU A 478 -32.97 -9.29 0.32
N GLY A 479 -32.79 -9.13 1.63
CA GLY A 479 -32.88 -7.84 2.31
C GLY A 479 -31.93 -6.80 1.70
N THR A 480 -30.66 -7.14 1.47
CA THR A 480 -29.71 -6.22 0.82
C THR A 480 -30.01 -5.96 -0.65
N MET A 481 -30.62 -6.89 -1.39
CA MET A 481 -31.08 -6.60 -2.76
C MET A 481 -32.11 -5.46 -2.77
N THR A 482 -32.96 -5.35 -1.74
CA THR A 482 -33.92 -4.24 -1.67
C THR A 482 -33.25 -2.87 -1.53
N LEU A 483 -32.06 -2.83 -0.89
CA LEU A 483 -31.22 -1.63 -0.79
C LEU A 483 -30.68 -1.18 -2.17
N GLY A 484 -30.51 -2.10 -3.12
CA GLY A 484 -30.13 -1.77 -4.50
C GLY A 484 -31.14 -0.83 -5.18
N PHE A 485 -32.44 -0.96 -4.89
CA PHE A 485 -33.46 -0.03 -5.40
C PHE A 485 -33.31 1.38 -4.82
N ALA A 486 -32.86 1.50 -3.57
CA ALA A 486 -32.55 2.80 -2.97
C ALA A 486 -31.33 3.43 -3.66
N GLY A 487 -30.29 2.65 -3.95
CA GLY A 487 -29.09 3.12 -4.67
C GLY A 487 -29.42 3.66 -6.06
N LEU A 488 -30.30 2.98 -6.80
CA LEU A 488 -30.83 3.45 -8.09
C LEU A 488 -31.53 4.82 -8.01
N ARG A 489 -32.24 5.09 -6.90
CA ARG A 489 -32.92 6.38 -6.68
C ARG A 489 -31.93 7.49 -6.34
N TYR A 490 -30.92 7.20 -5.53
CA TYR A 490 -29.90 8.19 -5.18
C TYR A 490 -29.02 8.55 -6.36
N SER A 491 -28.68 7.60 -7.23
CA SER A 491 -27.93 7.87 -8.46
C SER A 491 -28.70 8.69 -9.52
N LYS A 492 -30.01 8.92 -9.34
CA LYS A 492 -30.88 9.72 -10.25
C LYS A 492 -30.92 11.20 -9.87
N ARG A 493 -30.61 11.54 -8.62
CA ARG A 493 -30.58 12.91 -8.09
C ARG A 493 -29.15 13.40 -8.06
#